data_AF-A0A932PYA8-F1
#
_entry.id   AF-A0A932PYA8-F1
#
_cell.length_a   1.000
_cell.length_b   1.000
_cell.length_c   1.000
_cell.angle_alpha   90.00
_cell.angle_beta   90.00
_cell.angle_gamma   90.00
#
_symmetry.space_group_name_H-M   'P 1'
#
loop_
_entity.id
_entity.type
_entity.pdbx_description
1 polymer ?
#
loop_
_entity_poly.entity_id
_entity_poly.type
_entity_poly.pdbx_seq_one_letter_code
_entity_poly.pdbx_strand_id
1 'polypeptide(L)'
;MQINAIISKLDQLADLQNAIDVTKKDYEAKRAEILKSVQAELDALTAEYDPLIASAEERSTTLEKEIRNDVTALGASVKGKKFHAVYSHGRISWNTKALDEFAVLHPEVNDFRKQGEPSVSIRLAK
;
A
#
# COMPACT_ATOMS: atom_id res chain seq x y z
N MET A 1 -19.29 -45.06 34.03
CA MET A 1 -18.07 -45.43 33.25
C MET A 1 -17.61 -44.30 32.32
N GLN A 2 -18.49 -43.58 31.62
CA GLN A 2 -18.09 -42.48 30.70
C GLN A 2 -17.51 -41.23 31.36
N ILE A 3 -17.98 -40.83 32.56
CA ILE A 3 -17.51 -39.61 33.25
C ILE A 3 -16.02 -39.70 33.61
N ASN A 4 -15.56 -40.82 34.18
CA ASN A 4 -14.15 -41.02 34.53
C ASN A 4 -13.23 -41.03 33.30
N ALA A 5 -13.73 -41.53 32.16
CA ALA A 5 -12.98 -41.50 30.90
C ALA A 5 -12.84 -40.08 30.34
N ILE A 6 -13.84 -39.21 30.56
CA ILE A 6 -13.77 -37.79 30.17
C ILE A 6 -12.80 -37.04 31.09
N ILE A 7 -12.86 -37.28 32.41
CA ILE A 7 -11.93 -36.68 33.38
C ILE A 7 -10.48 -37.02 33.02
N SER A 8 -10.17 -38.30 32.77
CA SER A 8 -8.83 -38.72 32.36
C SER A 8 -8.34 -38.05 31.06
N LYS A 9 -9.23 -37.77 30.11
CA LYS A 9 -8.86 -37.03 28.88
C LYS A 9 -8.60 -35.55 29.14
N LEU A 10 -9.32 -34.95 30.08
CA LEU A 10 -9.09 -33.56 30.47
C LEU A 10 -7.75 -33.41 31.20
N ASP A 11 -7.41 -34.37 32.06
CA ASP A 11 -6.11 -34.40 32.74
C ASP A 11 -4.97 -34.57 31.71
N GLN A 12 -5.12 -35.50 30.75
CA GLN A 12 -4.17 -35.66 29.65
C GLN A 12 -4.03 -34.39 28.79
N LEU A 13 -5.13 -33.68 28.54
CA LEU A 13 -5.09 -32.42 27.79
C LEU A 13 -4.33 -31.34 28.57
N ALA A 14 -4.53 -31.24 29.88
CA ALA A 14 -3.81 -30.30 30.74
C ALA A 14 -2.30 -30.60 30.74
N ASP A 15 -1.92 -31.87 30.84
CA ASP A 15 -0.52 -32.30 30.76
C ASP A 15 0.11 -31.96 29.41
N LEU A 16 -0.60 -32.19 28.31
CA LEU A 16 -0.15 -31.82 26.96
C LEU A 16 0.00 -30.31 26.80
N GLN A 17 -0.93 -29.52 27.32
CA GLN A 17 -0.84 -28.05 27.29
C GLN A 17 0.37 -27.55 28.08
N ASN A 18 0.59 -28.08 29.28
CA ASN A 18 1.77 -27.77 30.09
C ASN A 18 3.07 -28.13 29.37
N ALA A 19 3.13 -29.31 28.73
CA ALA A 19 4.29 -29.74 27.94
C ALA A 19 4.55 -28.82 26.74
N ILE A 20 3.49 -28.38 26.04
CA ILE A 20 3.59 -27.41 24.95
C ILE A 20 4.16 -26.08 25.45
N ASP A 21 3.67 -25.57 26.58
CA ASP A 21 4.09 -24.28 27.11
C ASP A 21 5.55 -24.30 27.58
N VAL A 22 6.00 -25.39 28.21
CA VAL A 22 7.42 -25.58 28.56
C VAL A 22 8.28 -25.62 27.29
N THR A 23 7.86 -26.42 26.29
CA THR A 23 8.62 -26.55 25.03
C THR A 23 8.71 -25.22 24.28
N LYS A 24 7.65 -24.41 24.27
CA LYS A 24 7.66 -23.07 23.66
C LYS A 24 8.63 -22.13 24.37
N LYS A 25 8.65 -22.13 25.70
CA LYS A 25 9.60 -21.31 26.46
C LYS A 25 11.05 -21.71 26.16
N ASP A 26 11.35 -23.00 26.12
CA ASP A 26 12.69 -23.50 25.78
C ASP A 26 13.08 -23.14 24.34
N TYR A 27 12.13 -23.24 23.40
CA TYR A 27 12.32 -22.82 22.01
C TYR A 27 12.64 -21.32 21.92
N GLU A 28 11.85 -20.47 22.58
CA GLU A 28 12.06 -19.03 22.59
C GLU A 28 13.40 -18.65 23.23
N ALA A 29 13.80 -19.33 24.31
CA ALA A 29 15.09 -19.14 24.95
C ALA A 29 16.25 -19.49 24.00
N LYS A 30 16.21 -20.66 23.37
CA LYS A 30 17.22 -21.09 22.38
C LYS A 30 17.26 -20.14 21.17
N ARG A 31 16.11 -19.72 20.67
CA ARG A 31 16.02 -18.74 19.57
C ARG A 31 16.66 -17.41 19.98
N ALA A 32 16.40 -16.94 21.20
CA ALA A 32 16.99 -15.70 21.71
C ALA A 32 18.52 -15.80 21.87
N GLU A 33 19.05 -16.95 22.30
CA GLU A 33 20.50 -17.18 22.37
C GLU A 33 21.15 -17.19 20.98
N ILE A 34 20.56 -17.90 20.02
CA ILE A 34 21.04 -17.90 18.63
C ILE A 34 20.99 -16.48 18.05
N LEU A 35 19.90 -15.76 18.30
CA LEU A 35 19.77 -14.38 17.82
C LEU A 35 20.86 -13.50 18.42
N LYS A 36 21.15 -13.61 19.73
CA LYS A 36 22.22 -12.83 20.38
C LYS A 36 23.59 -13.07 19.75
N SER A 37 23.91 -14.30 19.34
CA SER A 37 25.23 -14.57 18.73
C SER A 37 25.38 -13.95 17.35
N VAL A 38 24.30 -13.87 16.57
CA VAL A 38 24.31 -13.29 15.22
C VAL A 38 23.86 -11.83 15.18
N GLN A 39 23.34 -11.27 16.29
CA GLN A 39 22.79 -9.92 16.31
C GLN A 39 23.83 -8.87 15.89
N ALA A 40 25.07 -9.00 16.37
CA ALA A 40 26.15 -8.09 15.99
C ALA A 40 26.48 -8.15 14.48
N GLU A 41 26.42 -9.34 13.87
CA GLU A 41 26.62 -9.51 12.43
C GLU A 41 25.46 -8.92 11.63
N LEU A 42 24.22 -9.11 12.10
CA LEU A 42 23.03 -8.50 11.50
C LEU A 42 23.03 -6.98 11.62
N ASP A 43 23.45 -6.45 12.77
CA ASP A 43 23.54 -5.01 13.01
C ASP A 43 24.64 -4.39 12.14
N ALA A 44 25.79 -5.05 11.99
CA ALA A 44 26.86 -4.63 11.09
C ALA A 44 26.41 -4.64 9.62
N LEU A 45 25.72 -5.70 9.20
CA LEU A 45 25.13 -5.80 7.86
C LEU A 45 24.13 -4.67 7.62
N THR A 46 23.24 -4.42 8.58
CA THR A 46 22.26 -3.33 8.49
C THR A 46 22.97 -1.98 8.38
N ALA A 47 24.00 -1.72 9.18
CA ALA A 47 24.78 -0.50 9.14
C ALA A 47 25.54 -0.28 7.81
N GLU A 48 25.96 -1.36 7.14
CA GLU A 48 26.61 -1.28 5.83
C GLU A 48 25.61 -1.02 4.70
N TYR A 49 24.48 -1.70 4.69
CA TYR A 49 23.55 -1.71 3.55
C TYR A 49 22.48 -0.62 3.65
N ASP A 50 22.02 -0.23 4.84
CA ASP A 50 20.99 0.80 5.00
C ASP A 50 21.39 2.14 4.35
N PRO A 51 22.63 2.66 4.51
CA PRO A 51 23.04 3.90 3.85
C PRO A 51 23.07 3.76 2.32
N LEU A 52 23.46 2.60 1.80
CA LEU A 52 23.52 2.33 0.36
C LEU A 52 22.12 2.27 -0.26
N ILE A 53 21.19 1.60 0.42
CA ILE A 53 19.78 1.51 0.03
C ILE A 53 19.16 2.90 0.09
N ALA A 54 19.31 3.61 1.22
CA ALA A 54 18.77 4.95 1.39
C ALA A 54 19.27 5.93 0.30
N SER A 55 20.57 5.87 -0.03
CA SER A 55 21.13 6.69 -1.11
C SER A 55 20.56 6.33 -2.49
N ALA A 56 20.35 5.05 -2.77
CA ALA A 56 19.76 4.60 -4.03
C ALA A 56 18.28 5.02 -4.14
N GLU A 57 17.51 4.94 -3.04
CA GLU A 57 16.12 5.36 -2.98
C GLU A 57 15.97 6.88 -3.15
N GLU A 58 16.85 7.66 -2.52
CA GLU A 58 16.87 9.13 -2.66
C GLU A 58 17.14 9.53 -4.12
N ARG A 59 18.15 8.90 -4.74
CA ARG A 59 18.48 9.12 -6.16
C ARG A 59 17.33 8.70 -7.07
N SER A 60 16.70 7.56 -6.81
CA SER A 60 15.55 7.07 -7.58
C SER A 60 14.38 8.07 -7.49
N THR A 61 14.05 8.52 -6.28
CA THR A 61 12.97 9.50 -6.05
C THR A 61 13.25 10.83 -6.74
N THR A 62 14.50 11.28 -6.72
CA THR A 62 14.92 12.51 -7.41
C THR A 62 14.76 12.37 -8.91
N LEU A 63 15.29 11.28 -9.48
CA LEU A 63 15.19 11.01 -10.91
C LEU A 63 13.73 10.84 -11.38
N GLU A 64 12.86 10.20 -10.58
CA GLU A 64 11.43 10.11 -10.88
C GLU A 64 10.74 11.48 -10.92
N LYS A 65 11.13 12.41 -10.03
CA LYS A 65 10.62 13.78 -10.06
C LYS A 65 11.07 14.51 -11.31
N GLU A 66 12.34 14.39 -11.67
CA GLU A 66 12.90 14.97 -12.90
C GLU A 66 12.17 14.43 -14.13
N ILE A 67 12.06 13.10 -14.27
CA ILE A 67 11.33 12.46 -15.38
C ILE A 67 9.89 12.96 -15.45
N ARG A 68 9.19 13.07 -14.31
CA ARG A 68 7.81 13.58 -14.30
C ARG A 68 7.72 15.02 -14.77
N ASN A 69 8.64 15.88 -14.33
CA ASN A 69 8.68 17.28 -14.75
C ASN A 69 8.98 17.40 -16.25
N ASP A 70 9.95 16.64 -16.74
CA ASP A 70 10.34 16.62 -18.15
C ASP A 70 9.20 16.11 -19.06
N VAL A 71 8.54 15.02 -18.66
CA VAL A 71 7.39 14.46 -19.41
C VAL A 71 6.19 15.41 -19.39
N THR A 72 5.98 16.12 -18.29
CA THR A 72 4.93 17.14 -18.19
C THR A 72 5.24 18.35 -19.07
N ALA A 73 6.50 18.80 -19.10
CA ALA A 73 6.95 19.90 -19.95
C ALA A 73 6.91 19.54 -21.44
N LEU A 74 7.21 18.28 -21.79
CA LEU A 74 7.11 17.77 -23.15
C LEU A 74 5.66 17.62 -23.62
N GLY A 75 4.73 17.32 -22.71
CA GLY A 75 3.30 17.15 -23.02
C GLY A 75 2.99 15.86 -23.80
N ALA A 76 3.89 14.87 -23.79
CA ALA A 76 3.75 13.62 -24.51
C ALA A 76 4.31 12.44 -23.71
N SER A 77 3.73 11.25 -23.89
CA SER A 77 4.19 10.02 -23.24
C SER A 77 5.54 9.55 -23.82
N VAL A 78 6.44 9.07 -22.96
CA VAL A 78 7.79 8.61 -23.34
C VAL A 78 8.04 7.20 -22.84
N LYS A 79 8.41 6.30 -23.76
CA LYS A 79 8.68 4.89 -23.47
C LYS A 79 10.18 4.59 -23.48
N GLY A 80 10.69 4.09 -22.37
CA GLY A 80 12.02 3.51 -22.25
C GLY A 80 12.03 1.99 -22.45
N LYS A 81 13.18 1.35 -22.20
CA LYS A 81 13.34 -0.10 -22.35
C LYS A 81 12.50 -0.91 -21.36
N LYS A 82 12.40 -0.44 -20.11
CA LYS A 82 11.70 -1.13 -19.01
C LYS A 82 10.56 -0.31 -18.41
N PHE A 83 10.57 1.01 -18.56
CA PHE A 83 9.58 1.93 -17.99
C PHE A 83 8.89 2.74 -19.08
N HIS A 84 7.66 3.18 -18.80
CA HIS A 84 6.87 4.02 -19.70
C HIS A 84 6.24 5.13 -18.86
N ALA A 85 6.59 6.39 -19.16
CA ALA A 85 5.97 7.55 -18.56
C ALA A 85 4.78 7.97 -19.44
N VAL A 86 3.57 7.85 -18.90
CA VAL A 86 2.33 8.20 -19.61
C VAL A 86 1.92 9.62 -19.24
N TYR A 87 1.88 10.50 -20.23
CA TYR A 87 1.32 11.83 -20.07
C TYR A 87 -0.19 11.79 -20.28
N SER A 88 -0.93 12.28 -19.29
CA SER A 88 -2.37 12.50 -19.38
C SER A 88 -2.64 14.00 -19.33
N HIS A 89 -3.43 14.50 -20.27
CA HIS A 89 -3.82 15.91 -20.25
C HIS A 89 -4.56 16.23 -18.94
N GLY A 90 -4.26 17.40 -18.38
CA GLY A 90 -4.96 17.92 -17.22
C GLY A 90 -6.47 17.95 -17.46
N ARG A 91 -7.25 17.58 -16.45
CA ARG A 91 -8.71 17.59 -16.56
C ARG A 91 -9.19 19.02 -16.76
N ILE A 92 -9.77 19.29 -17.93
CA ILE A 92 -10.51 20.53 -18.17
C ILE A 92 -11.84 20.40 -17.43
N SER A 93 -11.98 21.13 -16.32
CA SER A 93 -13.24 21.26 -15.59
C SER A 93 -13.83 22.64 -15.85
N TRP A 94 -15.09 22.67 -16.26
CA TRP A 94 -15.82 23.92 -16.45
C TRP A 94 -16.62 24.27 -15.19
N ASN A 95 -16.75 25.55 -14.88
CA ASN A 95 -17.66 26.00 -13.83
C ASN A 95 -19.08 26.01 -14.38
N THR A 96 -19.83 24.94 -14.09
CA THR A 96 -21.20 24.75 -14.59
C THR A 96 -22.12 25.89 -14.21
N LYS A 97 -21.98 26.48 -13.02
CA LYS A 97 -22.83 27.59 -12.57
C LYS A 97 -22.63 28.84 -13.43
N ALA A 98 -21.37 29.19 -13.70
CA ALA A 98 -21.05 30.33 -14.56
C ALA A 98 -21.48 30.09 -16.02
N LEU A 99 -21.38 28.86 -16.49
CA LEU A 99 -21.88 28.46 -17.82
C LEU A 99 -23.41 28.53 -17.90
N ASP A 100 -24.12 28.09 -16.87
CA ASP A 100 -25.58 28.17 -16.80
C ASP A 100 -26.04 29.64 -16.77
N GLU A 101 -25.34 30.52 -16.04
CA GLU A 101 -25.61 31.97 -16.03
C GLU A 101 -25.32 32.61 -17.41
N PHE A 102 -24.24 32.21 -18.08
CA PHE A 102 -23.92 32.66 -19.44
C PHE A 102 -24.96 32.19 -20.47
N ALA A 103 -25.48 30.98 -20.32
CA ALA A 103 -26.50 30.40 -21.18
C ALA A 103 -27.86 31.15 -21.11
N VAL A 104 -28.09 31.97 -20.08
CA VAL A 104 -29.26 32.87 -20.02
C VAL A 104 -29.17 33.99 -21.06
N LEU A 105 -27.97 34.52 -21.30
CA LEU A 105 -27.71 35.59 -22.27
C LEU A 105 -27.43 35.03 -23.67
N HIS A 106 -26.92 33.80 -23.77
CA HIS A 106 -26.60 33.10 -25.01
C HIS A 106 -27.24 31.69 -25.03
N PRO A 107 -28.53 31.59 -25.40
CA PRO A 107 -29.25 30.31 -25.37
C PRO A 107 -28.68 29.24 -26.30
N GLU A 108 -27.97 29.66 -27.35
CA GLU A 108 -27.23 28.81 -28.31
C GLU A 108 -26.25 27.83 -27.66
N VAL A 109 -25.77 28.11 -26.45
CA VAL A 109 -24.87 27.21 -25.69
C VAL A 109 -25.60 25.94 -25.22
N ASN A 110 -26.92 26.01 -25.02
CA ASN A 110 -27.71 24.87 -24.56
C ASN A 110 -27.79 23.74 -25.60
N ASP A 111 -27.68 24.06 -26.89
CA ASP A 111 -27.70 23.06 -27.97
C ASP A 111 -26.46 22.13 -27.93
N PHE A 112 -25.38 22.58 -27.30
CA PHE A 112 -24.15 21.81 -27.12
C PHE A 112 -24.11 21.03 -25.80
N ARG A 113 -25.06 21.26 -24.88
CA ARG A 113 -25.12 20.59 -23.58
C ARG A 113 -25.71 19.18 -23.74
N LYS A 114 -24.90 18.16 -23.44
CA LYS A 114 -25.36 16.76 -23.37
C LYS A 114 -25.38 16.29 -21.92
N GLN A 115 -26.55 15.90 -21.43
CA GLN A 115 -26.73 15.32 -20.09
C GLN A 115 -26.95 13.81 -20.21
N GLY A 116 -26.10 13.02 -19.53
CA GLY A 116 -26.23 11.56 -19.47
C GLY A 116 -27.26 11.11 -18.44
N GLU A 117 -27.60 9.82 -18.47
CA GLU A 117 -28.53 9.21 -17.51
C GLU A 117 -28.00 9.31 -16.07
N PRO A 118 -28.86 9.63 -15.09
CA PRO A 118 -28.47 9.67 -13.69
C PRO A 118 -28.03 8.27 -13.23
N SER A 119 -26.82 8.16 -12.67
CA SER A 119 -26.31 6.92 -12.09
C SER A 119 -25.98 7.11 -10.61
N VAL A 120 -26.29 6.10 -9.79
CA VAL A 120 -26.01 6.10 -8.34
C VAL A 120 -24.99 5.01 -8.05
N SER A 121 -23.85 5.39 -7.48
CA SER A 121 -22.82 4.47 -6.97
C SER A 121 -22.93 4.41 -5.45
N ILE A 122 -23.29 3.25 -4.91
CA ILE A 122 -23.37 3.01 -3.46
C ILE A 122 -21.96 2.63 -2.97
N ARG A 123 -21.43 3.39 -2.01
CA ARG A 123 -20.16 3.11 -1.31
C ARG A 123 -20.43 2.96 0.18
N LEU A 124 -19.61 2.17 0.88
CA LEU A 124 -19.72 2.05 2.33
C LEU A 124 -19.60 3.44 2.98
N ALA A 125 -20.64 3.83 3.72
CA ALA A 125 -20.57 4.92 4.66
C ALA A 125 -19.64 4.48 5.80
N LYS A 126 -18.62 5.29 6.08
CA LYS A 126 -17.69 5.03 7.16
C LYS A 126 -18.37 5.26 8.50
#